data_AF-A0A5S4T7M6-F1
#
_entry.id   AF-A0A5S4T7M6-F1
#
_cell.length_a   1.000
_cell.length_b   1.000
_cell.length_c   1.000
_cell.angle_alpha   90.00
_cell.angle_beta   90.00
_cell.angle_gamma   90.00
#
_symmetry.space_group_name_H-M   'P 1'
#
loop_
_entity.id
_entity.type
_entity.pdbx_description
1 polymer ?
#
loop_
_entity_poly.entity_id
_entity_poly.type
_entity_poly.pdbx_seq_one_letter_code
_entity_poly.pdbx_strand_id
1 'polypeptide(L)'
;ENVLNEAALVAARRNKVKIDASDIDEAEDRVIAGPSKKDRTISQREREMVAYHEAGHTIVGLVLSNARVVHKVTIVPRGRAGGYMIALPKEDQMLLSKDDLKEQLAGLMGGRVAEEIIFNAQTTGASNDFEQATQMARAMVTEYGMSDKLGPVQYEGNHAMMPGQLSPEKSYSAQTAQMIDDEVREL
;
A
#
# COMPACT_ATOMS: atom_id res chain seq x y z
N GLU A 1 -8.90 4.75 19.80
CA GLU A 1 -8.28 5.55 20.88
C GLU A 1 -7.25 6.55 20.34
N ASN A 2 -6.26 6.10 19.54
CA ASN A 2 -5.17 6.97 19.07
C ASN A 2 -5.63 8.18 18.22
N VAL A 3 -6.60 8.00 17.30
CA VAL A 3 -7.11 9.08 16.43
C VAL A 3 -7.78 10.20 17.23
N LEU A 4 -8.61 9.88 18.22
CA LEU A 4 -9.30 10.89 19.04
C LEU A 4 -8.33 11.70 19.89
N ASN A 5 -7.27 11.06 20.41
CA ASN A 5 -6.21 11.77 21.13
C ASN A 5 -5.45 12.73 20.21
N GLU A 6 -5.09 12.29 19.00
CA GLU A 6 -4.46 13.18 18.01
C GLU A 6 -5.39 14.33 17.60
N ALA A 7 -6.69 14.08 17.44
CA ALA A 7 -7.68 15.12 17.12
C ALA A 7 -7.75 16.19 18.23
N ALA A 8 -7.72 15.78 19.49
CA ALA A 8 -7.63 16.70 20.62
C ALA A 8 -6.34 17.54 20.59
N LEU A 9 -5.19 16.92 20.28
CA LEU A 9 -3.90 17.61 20.15
C LEU A 9 -3.86 18.58 18.94
N VAL A 10 -4.54 18.24 17.84
CA VAL A 10 -4.69 19.12 16.67
C VAL A 10 -5.57 20.32 17.03
N ALA A 11 -6.73 20.10 17.66
CA ALA A 11 -7.63 21.16 18.10
C ALA A 11 -6.94 22.10 19.10
N ALA A 12 -6.22 21.56 20.08
CA ALA A 12 -5.46 22.33 21.06
C ALA A 12 -4.37 23.19 20.41
N ARG A 13 -3.62 22.65 19.43
CA ARG A 13 -2.62 23.44 18.67
C ARG A 13 -3.22 24.59 17.87
N ARG A 14 -4.49 24.46 17.47
CA ARG A 14 -5.26 25.50 16.80
C ARG A 14 -5.98 26.43 17.77
N ASN A 15 -5.72 26.31 19.09
CA ASN A 15 -6.41 27.03 20.16
C ASN A 15 -7.95 26.91 20.11
N LYS A 16 -8.45 25.77 19.64
CA LYS A 16 -9.90 25.49 19.63
C LYS A 16 -10.34 24.94 20.98
N VAL A 17 -11.55 25.31 21.39
CA VAL A 17 -12.21 24.83 22.62
C VAL A 17 -13.09 23.59 22.40
N LYS A 18 -13.35 23.23 21.14
CA LYS A 18 -14.12 22.06 20.73
C LYS A 18 -13.43 21.39 19.55
N ILE A 19 -13.47 20.07 19.51
CA ILE A 19 -13.01 19.26 18.38
C ILE A 19 -14.12 19.26 17.33
N ASP A 20 -13.77 19.56 16.08
CA ASP A 20 -14.68 19.44 14.93
C ASP A 20 -14.17 18.39 13.93
N ALA A 21 -14.96 18.13 12.88
CA ALA A 21 -14.62 17.13 11.87
C ALA A 21 -13.26 17.38 11.19
N SER A 22 -12.86 18.64 11.02
CA SER A 22 -11.56 18.97 10.40
C SER A 22 -10.36 18.63 11.27
N ASP A 23 -10.55 18.52 12.59
CA ASP A 23 -9.51 18.09 13.51
C ASP A 23 -9.41 16.56 13.54
N ILE A 24 -10.53 15.86 13.35
CA ILE A 24 -10.57 14.40 13.19
C ILE A 24 -9.92 14.00 11.86
N ASP A 25 -10.28 14.64 10.75
CA ASP A 25 -9.69 14.36 9.43
C ASP A 25 -8.16 14.56 9.42
N GLU A 26 -7.67 15.62 10.06
CA GLU A 26 -6.22 15.87 10.19
C GLU A 26 -5.55 14.84 11.10
N ALA A 27 -6.24 14.37 12.14
CA ALA A 27 -5.73 13.34 13.03
C ALA A 27 -5.64 11.98 12.33
N GLU A 28 -6.64 11.60 11.55
CA GLU A 28 -6.62 10.38 10.74
C GLU A 28 -5.45 10.40 9.77
N ASP A 29 -5.31 11.48 9.00
CA ASP A 29 -4.18 11.67 8.08
C ASP A 29 -2.83 11.58 8.81
N ARG A 30 -2.75 12.14 10.02
CA ARG A 30 -1.53 12.16 10.82
C ARG A 30 -1.18 10.80 11.39
N VAL A 31 -2.17 10.00 11.79
CA VAL A 31 -1.96 8.63 12.26
C VAL A 31 -1.52 7.72 11.10
N ILE A 32 -2.09 7.91 9.91
CA ILE A 32 -1.80 7.07 8.73
C ILE A 32 -0.46 7.45 8.08
N ALA A 33 -0.29 8.73 7.73
CA ALA A 33 0.82 9.20 6.89
C ALA A 33 1.80 10.14 7.60
N GLY A 34 1.55 10.46 8.87
CA GLY A 34 2.36 11.38 9.66
C GLY A 34 2.02 12.87 9.45
N PRO A 35 2.80 13.79 10.03
CA PRO A 35 2.50 15.22 9.97
C PRO A 35 2.67 15.78 8.55
N SER A 36 1.81 16.74 8.19
CA SER A 36 1.91 17.49 6.93
C SER A 36 3.19 18.32 6.86
N LYS A 37 3.87 18.31 5.71
CA LYS A 37 5.03 19.18 5.45
C LYS A 37 4.60 20.43 4.69
N LYS A 38 4.06 21.42 5.41
CA LYS A 38 3.59 22.69 4.82
C LYS A 38 4.72 23.55 4.26
N ASP A 39 5.93 23.42 4.81
CA ASP A 39 7.09 24.24 4.44
C ASP A 39 7.93 23.63 3.30
N ARG A 40 7.54 22.48 2.76
CA ARG A 40 8.27 21.86 1.64
C ARG A 40 7.88 22.55 0.34
N THR A 41 8.82 23.30 -0.24
CA THR A 41 8.67 23.86 -1.59
C THR A 41 8.72 22.71 -2.61
N ILE A 42 7.58 22.40 -3.23
CA ILE A 42 7.47 21.39 -4.28
C ILE A 42 7.37 22.10 -5.63
N SER A 43 8.16 21.65 -6.61
CA SER A 43 8.09 22.21 -7.97
C SER A 43 6.75 21.87 -8.62
N GLN A 44 6.26 22.70 -9.54
CA GLN A 44 5.01 22.41 -10.26
C GLN A 44 5.06 21.04 -10.95
N ARG A 45 6.20 20.71 -11.57
CA ARG A 45 6.41 19.41 -12.23
C ARG A 45 6.34 18.23 -11.25
N GLU A 46 6.98 18.32 -10.09
CA GLU A 46 6.92 17.27 -9.07
C GLU A 46 5.48 17.09 -8.54
N ARG A 47 4.76 18.20 -8.33
CA ARG A 47 3.35 18.17 -7.91
C ARG A 47 2.45 17.53 -8.96
N GLU A 48 2.67 17.82 -10.24
CA GLU A 48 1.95 17.18 -11.35
C GLU A 48 2.26 15.68 -11.40
N MET A 49 3.53 15.26 -11.31
CA MET A 49 3.87 13.84 -11.30
C MET A 49 3.19 13.10 -10.16
N VAL A 50 3.22 13.65 -8.93
CA VAL A 50 2.48 13.07 -7.79
C VAL A 50 0.99 13.00 -8.09
N ALA A 51 0.39 14.04 -8.67
CA ALA A 51 -1.05 14.03 -8.95
C ALA A 51 -1.47 12.91 -9.91
N TYR A 52 -0.71 12.69 -10.99
CA TYR A 52 -0.99 11.59 -11.91
C TYR A 52 -0.66 10.23 -11.32
N HIS A 53 0.37 10.13 -10.49
CA HIS A 53 0.70 8.91 -9.76
C HIS A 53 -0.47 8.47 -8.85
N GLU A 54 -0.96 9.39 -8.00
CA GLU A 54 -2.12 9.11 -7.14
C GLU A 54 -3.41 8.86 -7.94
N ALA A 55 -3.57 9.54 -9.08
CA ALA A 55 -4.68 9.29 -9.99
C ALA A 55 -4.62 7.89 -10.60
N GLY A 56 -3.43 7.37 -10.90
CA GLY A 56 -3.22 6.00 -11.38
C GLY A 56 -3.75 4.96 -10.41
N HIS A 57 -3.31 5.02 -9.15
CA HIS A 57 -3.85 4.15 -8.09
C HIS A 57 -5.36 4.30 -7.94
N THR A 58 -5.84 5.55 -7.96
CA THR A 58 -7.26 5.87 -7.75
C THR A 58 -8.14 5.31 -8.85
N ILE A 59 -7.77 5.48 -10.12
CA ILE A 59 -8.55 5.01 -11.26
C ILE A 59 -8.61 3.49 -11.26
N VAL A 60 -7.48 2.81 -11.08
CA VAL A 60 -7.44 1.34 -11.02
C VAL A 60 -8.29 0.84 -9.84
N GLY A 61 -8.15 1.48 -8.67
CA GLY A 61 -8.98 1.18 -7.51
C GLY A 61 -10.47 1.40 -7.75
N LEU A 62 -10.88 2.46 -8.45
CA LEU A 62 -12.30 2.69 -8.73
C LEU A 62 -12.89 1.69 -9.75
N VAL A 63 -12.07 1.20 -10.67
CA VAL A 63 -12.54 0.31 -11.76
C VAL A 63 -12.53 -1.15 -11.34
N LEU A 64 -11.46 -1.61 -10.69
CA LEU A 64 -11.28 -3.03 -10.38
C LEU A 64 -11.86 -3.43 -9.04
N SER A 65 -11.99 -2.53 -8.06
CA SER A 65 -12.10 -3.00 -6.67
C SER A 65 -13.44 -3.68 -6.34
N ASN A 66 -13.39 -5.02 -6.29
CA ASN A 66 -14.46 -5.82 -5.71
C ASN A 66 -14.45 -5.75 -4.19
N ALA A 67 -13.26 -5.84 -3.57
CA ALA A 67 -13.07 -5.90 -2.11
C ALA A 67 -12.92 -4.54 -1.40
N ARG A 68 -12.43 -3.50 -2.09
CA ARG A 68 -12.08 -2.20 -1.47
C ARG A 68 -12.78 -1.03 -2.16
N VAL A 69 -12.82 0.13 -1.51
CA VAL A 69 -13.35 1.39 -2.07
C VAL A 69 -12.37 2.50 -1.76
N VAL A 70 -12.05 3.30 -2.77
CA VAL A 70 -11.25 4.52 -2.58
C VAL A 70 -12.03 5.48 -1.70
N HIS A 71 -11.48 5.78 -0.53
CA HIS A 71 -12.09 6.66 0.46
C HIS A 71 -11.54 8.08 0.36
N LYS A 72 -10.22 8.21 0.13
CA LYS A 72 -9.55 9.50 0.08
C LYS A 72 -8.34 9.43 -0.83
N VAL A 73 -8.09 10.52 -1.55
CA VAL A 73 -6.87 10.73 -2.34
C VAL A 73 -6.36 12.15 -2.08
N THR A 74 -5.05 12.31 -1.94
CA THR A 74 -4.44 13.63 -1.74
C THR A 74 -3.03 13.69 -2.32
N ILE A 75 -2.66 14.89 -2.78
CA ILE A 75 -1.31 15.23 -3.27
C ILE A 75 -0.55 16.09 -2.25
N VAL A 76 -1.06 16.17 -1.02
CA VAL A 76 -0.45 16.94 0.06
C VAL A 76 0.64 16.08 0.70
N PRO A 77 1.91 16.52 0.70
CA PRO A 77 3.01 15.72 1.21
C PRO A 77 2.91 15.50 2.72
N ARG A 78 3.06 14.26 3.16
CA ARG A 78 3.10 13.86 4.58
C ARG A 78 4.23 12.88 4.81
N GLY A 79 4.96 13.06 5.92
CA GLY A 79 6.08 12.18 6.26
C GLY A 79 7.09 12.04 5.10
N ARG A 80 7.22 10.83 4.54
CA ARG A 80 8.04 10.53 3.37
C ARG A 80 7.27 10.52 2.04
N ALA A 81 5.94 10.53 2.09
CA ALA A 81 5.07 10.43 0.91
C ALA A 81 4.84 11.80 0.25
N GLY A 82 4.81 11.82 -1.09
CA GLY A 82 4.48 13.02 -1.89
C GLY A 82 2.97 13.24 -2.01
N GLY A 83 2.22 12.15 -2.08
CA GLY A 83 0.77 12.04 -2.02
C GLY A 83 0.42 10.67 -1.43
N TYR A 84 -0.87 10.37 -1.29
CA TYR A 84 -1.33 9.02 -0.97
C TYR A 84 -2.81 8.85 -1.31
N MET A 85 -3.18 7.58 -1.53
CA MET A 85 -4.55 7.12 -1.67
C MET A 85 -4.88 6.13 -0.54
N ILE A 86 -6.04 6.31 0.09
CA ILE A 86 -6.59 5.41 1.11
C ILE A 86 -7.77 4.66 0.51
N ALA A 87 -7.65 3.34 0.46
CA ALA A 87 -8.76 2.44 0.15
C ALA A 87 -9.18 1.68 1.41
N LEU A 88 -10.48 1.63 1.68
CA LEU A 88 -11.06 0.89 2.79
C LEU A 88 -11.75 -0.38 2.27
N PRO A 89 -11.72 -1.50 3.01
CA PRO A 89 -12.54 -2.66 2.68
C PRO A 89 -14.03 -2.31 2.63
N LYS A 90 -14.78 -2.89 1.69
CA LYS A 90 -16.25 -2.71 1.60
C LYS A 90 -16.98 -3.35 2.78
N GLU A 91 -16.49 -4.52 3.17
CA GLU A 91 -17.00 -5.32 4.26
C GLU A 91 -15.82 -5.79 5.11
N ASP A 92 -16.10 -6.27 6.31
CA ASP A 92 -15.10 -6.89 7.17
C ASP A 92 -14.71 -8.26 6.57
N GLN A 93 -13.77 -8.23 5.63
CA GLN A 93 -13.34 -9.41 4.88
C GLN A 93 -12.22 -10.12 5.64
N MET A 94 -12.53 -11.31 6.15
CA MET A 94 -11.54 -12.21 6.75
C MET A 94 -10.72 -13.00 5.72
N LEU A 95 -11.24 -13.14 4.50
CA LEU A 95 -10.67 -13.98 3.44
C LEU A 95 -10.58 -13.17 2.15
N LEU A 96 -9.44 -13.26 1.46
CA LEU A 96 -9.20 -12.66 0.14
C LEU A 96 -9.03 -13.76 -0.90
N SER A 97 -9.71 -13.63 -2.03
CA SER A 97 -9.51 -14.53 -3.17
C SER A 97 -8.24 -14.18 -3.95
N LYS A 98 -7.81 -15.10 -4.85
CA LYS A 98 -6.71 -14.84 -5.79
C LYS A 98 -6.98 -13.61 -6.65
N ASP A 99 -8.24 -13.39 -7.04
CA ASP A 99 -8.64 -12.24 -7.86
C ASP A 99 -8.59 -10.94 -7.05
N ASP A 100 -9.04 -10.95 -5.79
CA ASP A 100 -8.95 -9.76 -4.91
C ASP A 100 -7.50 -9.31 -4.70
N LEU A 101 -6.56 -10.26 -4.58
CA LEU A 101 -5.14 -9.95 -4.46
C LEU A 101 -4.54 -9.45 -5.78
N LYS A 102 -4.95 -10.02 -6.93
CA LYS A 102 -4.55 -9.51 -8.25
C LYS A 102 -5.05 -8.08 -8.50
N GLU A 103 -6.28 -7.77 -8.10
CA GLU A 103 -6.81 -6.41 -8.19
C GLU A 103 -6.01 -5.43 -7.31
N GLN A 104 -5.60 -5.87 -6.11
CA GLN A 104 -4.74 -5.07 -5.23
C GLN A 104 -3.34 -4.86 -5.83
N LEU A 105 -2.73 -5.89 -6.42
CA LEU A 105 -1.48 -5.77 -7.16
C LEU A 105 -1.62 -4.76 -8.31
N ALA A 106 -2.67 -4.85 -9.11
CA ALA A 106 -2.95 -3.90 -10.17
C ALA A 106 -3.10 -2.47 -9.63
N GLY A 107 -3.80 -2.31 -8.50
CA GLY A 107 -3.94 -1.03 -7.80
C GLY A 107 -2.60 -0.43 -7.39
N LEU A 108 -1.70 -1.22 -6.81
CA LEU A 108 -0.35 -0.79 -6.44
C LEU A 108 0.49 -0.40 -7.67
N MET A 109 0.33 -1.07 -8.79
CA MET A 109 1.09 -0.76 -10.01
C MET A 109 0.54 0.46 -10.77
N GLY A 110 -0.68 0.90 -10.46
CA GLY A 110 -1.37 2.01 -11.14
C GLY A 110 -0.59 3.32 -11.15
N GLY A 111 0.09 3.67 -10.05
CA GLY A 111 0.89 4.88 -9.95
C GLY A 111 2.07 4.90 -10.92
N ARG A 112 2.84 3.80 -10.98
CA ARG A 112 3.95 3.66 -11.94
C ARG A 112 3.45 3.75 -13.39
N VAL A 113 2.37 3.05 -13.72
CA VAL A 113 1.83 3.04 -15.09
C VAL A 113 1.38 4.43 -15.52
N ALA A 114 0.76 5.20 -14.62
CA ALA A 114 0.37 6.58 -14.91
C ALA A 114 1.57 7.49 -15.18
N GLU A 115 2.67 7.33 -14.44
CA GLU A 115 3.91 8.07 -14.69
C GLU A 115 4.47 7.78 -16.09
N GLU A 116 4.51 6.50 -16.47
CA GLU A 116 5.05 6.08 -17.76
C GLU A 116 4.18 6.55 -18.93
N ILE A 117 2.86 6.44 -18.83
CA ILE A 117 1.94 6.84 -19.91
C ILE A 117 1.97 8.36 -20.12
N ILE A 118 1.96 9.15 -19.05
CA ILE A 118 1.79 10.61 -19.14
C ILE A 118 3.12 11.34 -19.31
N PHE A 119 4.17 10.88 -18.63
CA PHE A 119 5.46 11.58 -18.59
C PHE A 119 6.58 10.85 -19.31
N ASN A 120 6.37 9.61 -19.74
CA ASN A 120 7.41 8.73 -20.29
C ASN A 120 8.66 8.71 -19.39
N ALA A 121 8.43 8.64 -18.08
CA ALA A 121 9.46 8.72 -17.05
C ALA A 121 9.16 7.75 -15.93
N GLN A 122 10.22 7.15 -15.39
CA GLN A 122 10.15 6.32 -14.19
C GLN A 122 10.74 7.11 -13.03
N THR A 123 9.95 7.35 -11.98
CA THR A 123 10.43 8.01 -10.77
C THR A 123 10.79 7.02 -9.66
N THR A 124 11.46 7.51 -8.62
CA THR A 124 11.67 6.75 -7.38
C THR A 124 10.46 6.74 -6.46
N GLY A 125 9.38 7.46 -6.79
CA GLY A 125 8.17 7.57 -5.96
C GLY A 125 7.45 6.24 -5.77
N ALA A 126 7.47 5.37 -6.79
CA ALA A 126 6.81 4.07 -6.78
C ALA A 126 7.50 2.98 -5.94
N SER A 127 8.62 3.28 -5.25
CA SER A 127 9.43 2.24 -4.59
C SER A 127 8.65 1.45 -3.53
N ASN A 128 7.82 2.15 -2.76
CA ASN A 128 6.99 1.54 -1.71
C ASN A 128 5.85 0.69 -2.30
N ASP A 129 5.36 1.04 -3.49
CA ASP A 129 4.33 0.26 -4.17
C ASP A 129 4.91 -1.04 -4.69
N PHE A 130 6.12 -1.02 -5.26
CA PHE A 130 6.83 -2.24 -5.66
C PHE A 130 7.16 -3.12 -4.48
N GLU A 131 7.59 -2.55 -3.35
CA GLU A 131 7.87 -3.32 -2.15
C GLU A 131 6.61 -4.07 -1.68
N GLN A 132 5.48 -3.36 -1.55
CA GLN A 132 4.21 -3.97 -1.17
C GLN A 132 3.71 -4.99 -2.20
N ALA A 133 3.79 -4.68 -3.50
CA ALA A 133 3.35 -5.56 -4.56
C ALA A 133 4.20 -6.84 -4.60
N THR A 134 5.52 -6.71 -4.44
CA THR A 134 6.43 -7.86 -4.41
C THR A 134 6.15 -8.74 -3.19
N GLN A 135 5.97 -8.15 -2.00
CA GLN A 135 5.63 -8.90 -0.80
C GLN A 135 4.29 -9.64 -0.95
N MET A 136 3.27 -8.97 -1.52
CA MET A 136 1.96 -9.55 -1.76
C MET A 136 2.01 -10.70 -2.78
N ALA A 137 2.65 -10.47 -3.93
CA ALA A 137 2.81 -11.50 -4.97
C ALA A 137 3.60 -12.70 -4.43
N ARG A 138 4.63 -12.45 -3.62
CA ARG A 138 5.39 -13.51 -2.96
C ARG A 138 4.51 -14.30 -1.98
N ALA A 139 3.73 -13.64 -1.14
CA ALA A 139 2.79 -14.32 -0.23
C ALA A 139 1.73 -15.14 -0.99
N MET A 140 1.21 -14.63 -2.12
CA MET A 140 0.32 -15.40 -3.00
C MET A 140 0.95 -16.71 -3.45
N VAL A 141 2.22 -16.68 -3.84
CA VAL A 141 2.95 -17.84 -4.34
C VAL A 141 3.39 -18.78 -3.21
N THR A 142 3.94 -18.25 -2.12
CA THR A 142 4.63 -19.04 -1.10
C THR A 142 3.80 -19.36 0.14
N GLU A 143 2.82 -18.54 0.49
CA GLU A 143 2.01 -18.71 1.70
C GLU A 143 0.59 -19.19 1.39
N TYR A 144 -0.02 -18.64 0.33
CA TYR A 144 -1.42 -18.90 -0.01
C TYR A 144 -1.63 -19.99 -1.05
N GLY A 145 -0.54 -20.52 -1.63
CA GLY A 145 -0.62 -21.62 -2.61
C GLY A 145 -1.38 -21.24 -3.88
N MET A 146 -1.30 -19.97 -4.30
CA MET A 146 -2.03 -19.42 -5.45
C MET A 146 -1.26 -19.52 -6.78
N SER A 147 -0.16 -20.26 -6.83
CA SER A 147 0.59 -20.57 -8.06
C SER A 147 0.10 -21.89 -8.66
N ASP A 148 -0.20 -21.89 -9.96
CA ASP A 148 -0.62 -23.10 -10.67
C ASP A 148 0.57 -24.05 -10.92
N LYS A 149 1.80 -23.52 -11.00
CA LYS A 149 3.03 -24.31 -11.20
C LYS A 149 3.52 -24.97 -9.92
N LEU A 150 3.44 -24.27 -8.78
CA LEU A 150 3.88 -24.78 -7.49
C LEU A 150 2.76 -25.52 -6.72
N GLY A 151 1.51 -25.21 -7.04
CA GLY A 151 0.34 -25.82 -6.43
C GLY A 151 0.01 -25.28 -5.04
N PRO A 152 -1.00 -25.85 -4.37
CA PRO A 152 -1.52 -25.38 -3.08
C PRO A 152 -0.64 -25.85 -1.91
N VAL A 153 0.62 -25.44 -1.89
CA VAL A 153 1.61 -25.78 -0.87
C VAL A 153 2.16 -24.51 -0.23
N GLN A 154 2.33 -24.55 1.10
CA GLN A 154 2.97 -23.49 1.85
C GLN A 154 4.49 -23.70 1.88
N TYR A 155 5.23 -22.84 1.19
CA TYR A 155 6.69 -22.82 1.16
C TYR A 155 7.31 -21.89 2.20
N GLU A 156 6.57 -20.85 2.57
CA GLU A 156 6.98 -19.83 3.53
C GLU A 156 5.82 -19.46 4.45
N GLY A 157 6.15 -18.76 5.54
CA GLY A 157 5.17 -18.26 6.48
C GLY A 157 5.58 -18.53 7.92
N ASN A 158 4.92 -17.79 8.81
CA ASN A 158 5.19 -17.83 10.24
C ASN A 158 4.66 -19.14 10.83
N HIS A 159 5.44 -20.22 10.70
CA HIS A 159 5.37 -21.29 11.67
C HIS A 159 5.65 -20.64 13.03
N ALA A 160 4.73 -20.78 13.98
CA ALA A 160 4.78 -20.15 15.29
C ALA A 160 6.21 -20.13 15.83
N MET A 161 6.85 -18.96 15.77
CA MET A 161 8.23 -18.76 16.21
C MET A 161 8.25 -18.99 17.72
N MET A 162 8.72 -20.15 18.15
CA MET A 162 8.96 -20.42 19.56
C MET A 162 10.10 -19.49 20.02
N PRO A 163 9.99 -18.82 21.19
CA PRO A 163 11.05 -17.93 21.67
C PRO A 163 12.40 -18.66 21.72
N GLY A 164 13.35 -18.24 20.89
CA GLY A 164 14.71 -18.80 20.84
C GLY A 164 15.08 -19.59 19.58
N GLN A 165 14.18 -19.80 18.62
CA GLN A 165 14.54 -20.37 17.31
C GLN A 165 15.00 -19.28 16.33
N LEU A 166 16.19 -19.48 15.72
CA LEU A 166 16.58 -18.76 14.51
C LEU A 166 15.52 -19.02 13.43
N SER A 167 15.31 -18.02 12.56
CA SER A 167 14.43 -18.14 11.39
C SER A 167 14.60 -19.50 10.71
N PRO A 168 13.53 -20.27 10.47
CA PRO A 168 13.66 -21.57 9.83
C PRO A 168 14.41 -21.42 8.51
N GLU A 169 15.40 -22.29 8.28
CA GLU A 169 16.05 -22.36 6.97
C GLU A 169 14.98 -22.61 5.89
N LYS A 170 15.15 -21.96 4.74
CA LYS A 170 14.26 -22.15 3.58
C LYS A 170 14.08 -23.64 3.34
N SER A 171 12.86 -24.13 3.54
CA SER A 171 12.57 -25.56 3.54
C SER A 171 12.40 -26.16 2.13
N TYR A 172 12.96 -25.50 1.12
CA TYR A 172 12.78 -25.83 -0.29
C TYR A 172 14.08 -25.69 -1.08
N SER A 173 14.17 -26.43 -2.19
CA SER A 173 15.37 -26.48 -3.03
C SER A 173 15.66 -25.16 -3.75
N ALA A 174 16.90 -24.98 -4.23
CA ALA A 174 17.25 -23.84 -5.07
C ALA A 174 16.42 -23.77 -6.36
N GLN A 175 16.04 -24.94 -6.92
CA GLN A 175 15.16 -25.01 -8.08
C GLN A 175 13.76 -24.47 -7.75
N THR A 176 13.23 -24.81 -6.58
CA THR A 176 11.95 -24.27 -6.09
C THR A 176 12.04 -22.77 -5.82
N ALA A 177 13.15 -22.29 -5.25
CA ALA A 177 13.38 -20.87 -5.06
C ALA A 177 13.34 -20.09 -6.38
N GLN A 178 14.00 -20.62 -7.41
CA GLN A 178 13.96 -20.01 -8.75
C GLN A 178 12.55 -20.02 -9.34
N MET A 179 11.79 -21.12 -9.20
CA MET A 179 10.40 -21.18 -9.64
C MET A 179 9.51 -20.15 -8.92
N ILE A 180 9.73 -19.93 -7.62
CA ILE A 180 9.03 -18.88 -6.86
C ILE A 180 9.35 -17.50 -7.44
N ASP A 181 10.62 -17.19 -7.67
CA ASP A 181 11.03 -15.89 -8.21
C ASP A 181 10.46 -15.63 -9.63
N ASP A 182 10.37 -16.68 -10.45
CA ASP A 182 9.77 -16.61 -11.79
C ASP A 182 8.24 -16.41 -11.72
N GLU A 183 7.55 -17.12 -10.82
CA GLU A 183 6.10 -16.94 -10.60
C GLU A 183 5.77 -15.54 -10.07
N VAL A 184 6.56 -15.02 -9.12
CA VAL A 184 6.37 -13.66 -8.57
C VAL A 184 6.58 -12.60 -9.64
N ARG A 185 7.51 -12.82 -10.59
CA ARG A 185 7.73 -11.91 -11.73
C ARG A 185 6.62 -11.99 -12.78
N GLU A 186 5.97 -13.14 -12.92
CA GLU A 186 4.90 -13.37 -13.90
C GLU A 186 3.56 -12.72 -13.46
N LEU A 187 3.31 -12.63 -12.14
CA LEU A 187 2.17 -11.94 -11.53
C LEU A 187 2.24 -10.42 -11.71
#